data_AF-A0A7V9BA94-F1
#
_entry.id   AF-A0A7V9BA94-F1
#
_cell.length_a   1.000
_cell.length_b   1.000
_cell.length_c   1.000
_cell.angle_alpha   90.00
_cell.angle_beta   90.00
_cell.angle_gamma   90.00
#
_symmetry.space_group_name_H-M   'P 1'
#
loop_
_entity.id
_entity.type
_entity.pdbx_description
1 polymer ?
#
loop_
_entity_poly.entity_id
_entity_poly.type
_entity_poly.pdbx_seq_one_letter_code
_entity_poly.pdbx_strand_id
1 'polypeptide(L)'
;MKFYLRLVLVLGCLATFAGCGDAPPTGTAEVSDSDISLGMKGGGPTPMCVEGCLDPDPAPNAAGYYFPGTNRTPEGCTVGQDSDGDGLSNECEYFFALTFAPLMSFGLGDDVSREPHWAAMWSGSDSIAIMYMPAYYQDHGSPSIFCAGFGCDPHNGDPEYILLVIHHDQDTRHWSVKRAYLSAHDWHVPMVTAPSDSTPSSIGLGQNGVGFGYPDRVGGYPKTHVSDSKHANYPTKSYCDSHGARAPYTGIITSSDQCSNPRAESRIEVGFTKNVGSDSNRLIDCVTSSNPFHPAYSAQQTECFWAANRKFFGWFVFEDPDSPVSVYGDILRDHQFWGAL
;
A
#
# COMPACT_ATOMS: atom_id res chain seq x y z
N MET A 1 -48.19 -35.62 -3.78
CA MET A 1 -47.85 -34.54 -2.82
C MET A 1 -47.80 -35.11 -1.40
N LYS A 2 -46.61 -35.46 -0.91
CA LYS A 2 -46.33 -35.78 0.49
C LYS A 2 -44.89 -35.34 0.76
N PHE A 3 -44.71 -34.18 1.38
CA PHE A 3 -43.41 -33.68 1.81
C PHE A 3 -43.13 -34.21 3.22
N TYR A 4 -42.05 -34.97 3.39
CA TYR A 4 -41.53 -35.37 4.69
C TYR A 4 -40.58 -34.28 5.20
N LEU A 5 -41.05 -33.54 6.20
CA LEU A 5 -40.26 -32.58 6.97
C LEU A 5 -39.41 -33.38 7.98
N ARG A 6 -38.10 -33.45 7.81
CA ARG A 6 -37.18 -33.96 8.84
C ARG A 6 -36.64 -32.78 9.65
N LEU A 7 -37.24 -32.57 10.82
CA LEU A 7 -36.75 -31.70 11.87
C LEU A 7 -35.58 -32.42 12.57
N VAL A 8 -34.34 -31.94 12.40
CA VAL A 8 -33.19 -32.40 13.19
C VAL A 8 -33.06 -31.49 14.40
N LEU A 9 -33.35 -32.05 15.57
CA LEU A 9 -33.27 -31.40 16.86
C LEU A 9 -31.90 -31.74 17.46
N VAL A 10 -30.98 -30.78 17.48
CA VAL A 10 -29.67 -30.94 18.12
C VAL A 10 -29.81 -30.53 19.58
N LEU A 11 -29.89 -31.53 20.45
CA LEU A 11 -29.98 -31.40 21.89
C LEU A 11 -28.59 -31.62 22.51
N GLY A 12 -28.05 -30.54 23.07
CA GLY A 12 -27.21 -30.45 24.26
C GLY A 12 -26.04 -31.43 24.49
N CYS A 13 -24.85 -30.85 24.61
CA CYS A 13 -23.87 -31.33 25.60
C CYS A 13 -23.30 -30.10 26.34
N LEU A 14 -23.92 -29.74 27.47
CA LEU A 14 -23.31 -28.85 28.46
C LEU A 14 -22.31 -29.69 29.27
N ALA A 15 -21.02 -29.50 29.01
CA ALA A 15 -19.96 -29.98 29.89
C ALA A 15 -19.61 -28.87 30.89
N THR A 16 -20.03 -29.06 32.14
CA THR A 16 -19.53 -28.34 33.31
C THR A 16 -18.12 -28.84 33.62
N PHE A 17 -17.10 -28.00 33.41
CA PHE A 17 -15.78 -28.24 34.00
C PHE A 17 -15.71 -27.59 35.37
N ALA A 18 -15.74 -28.44 36.40
CA ALA A 18 -15.31 -28.11 37.75
C ALA A 18 -13.77 -28.10 37.80
N GLY A 19 -13.22 -27.24 38.65
CA GLY A 19 -11.85 -26.76 38.57
C GLY A 19 -10.75 -27.76 38.91
N CYS A 20 -9.58 -27.46 38.35
CA CYS A 20 -8.29 -27.69 38.99
C CYS A 20 -7.71 -26.30 39.26
N GLY A 21 -7.48 -26.01 40.54
CA GLY A 21 -6.79 -24.80 40.97
C GLY A 21 -5.29 -25.02 40.84
N ASP A 22 -4.66 -24.16 40.03
CA ASP A 22 -3.22 -23.96 40.08
C ASP A 22 -2.99 -22.52 40.56
N ALA A 23 -2.28 -22.43 41.69
CA ALA A 23 -1.83 -21.15 42.22
C ALA A 23 -0.97 -20.44 41.17
N PRO A 24 -1.13 -19.12 40.98
CA PRO A 24 -0.26 -18.38 40.08
C PRO A 24 1.17 -18.43 40.63
N PRO A 25 2.18 -18.78 39.82
CA PRO A 25 3.55 -18.51 40.20
C PRO A 25 3.70 -16.99 40.28
N THR A 26 3.81 -16.46 41.50
CA THR A 26 4.29 -15.12 41.77
C THR A 26 5.77 -15.08 41.42
N GLY A 27 6.05 -14.95 40.13
CA GLY A 27 7.37 -14.71 39.56
C GLY A 27 7.20 -13.67 38.48
N THR A 28 7.21 -12.40 38.86
CA THR A 28 7.46 -11.29 37.93
C THR A 28 8.90 -11.46 37.44
N ALA A 29 9.08 -12.20 36.35
CA ALA A 29 10.23 -11.99 35.50
C ALA A 29 10.02 -10.63 34.84
N GLU A 30 10.50 -9.58 35.51
CA GLU A 30 10.85 -8.34 34.85
C GLU A 30 11.84 -8.71 33.75
N VAL A 31 11.37 -8.75 32.51
CA VAL A 31 12.25 -8.63 31.36
C VAL A 31 12.82 -7.22 31.49
N SER A 32 14.07 -7.16 31.95
CA SER A 32 14.86 -5.94 32.04
C SER A 32 14.95 -5.33 30.65
N ASP A 33 14.12 -4.32 30.39
CA ASP A 33 14.12 -3.49 29.20
C ASP A 33 15.27 -2.47 29.26
N SER A 34 16.49 -2.97 29.48
CA SER A 34 17.66 -2.15 29.79
C SER A 34 18.68 -2.02 28.67
N ASP A 35 18.43 -2.55 27.47
CA ASP A 35 19.38 -2.44 26.34
C ASP A 35 18.91 -1.60 25.14
N ILE A 36 17.85 -0.79 25.30
CA ILE A 36 17.63 0.42 24.46
C ILE A 36 17.36 1.63 25.36
N SER A 37 18.26 1.84 26.33
CA SER A 37 18.42 3.13 26.98
C SER A 37 19.34 3.98 26.11
N LEU A 38 18.77 4.87 25.30
CA LEU A 38 19.46 6.07 24.81
C LEU A 38 19.86 6.90 26.05
N GLY A 39 21.08 6.64 26.53
CA GLY A 39 21.62 7.23 27.74
C GLY A 39 21.84 8.74 27.60
N MET A 40 20.82 9.52 27.95
CA MET A 40 20.99 10.94 28.27
C MET A 40 21.08 11.10 29.79
N LYS A 41 22.28 10.87 30.35
CA LYS A 41 22.63 11.32 31.70
C LYS A 41 23.70 12.41 31.59
N GLY A 42 23.37 13.57 32.15
CA GLY A 42 24.09 14.82 31.98
C GLY A 42 25.56 14.79 32.38
N GLY A 43 26.38 15.39 31.52
CA GLY A 43 27.79 15.66 31.75
C GLY A 43 28.39 16.44 30.58
N GLY A 44 28.15 17.76 30.53
CA GLY A 44 28.86 18.73 29.65
C GLY A 44 28.66 18.56 28.12
N PRO A 45 28.73 19.64 27.33
CA PRO A 45 28.70 19.54 25.87
C PRO A 45 30.02 18.97 25.37
N THR A 46 30.11 17.65 25.31
CA THR A 46 31.13 16.95 24.53
C THR A 46 30.48 16.65 23.18
N PRO A 47 30.92 17.22 22.05
CA PRO A 47 30.31 16.92 20.75
C PRO A 47 30.52 15.44 20.44
N MET A 48 29.45 14.65 20.55
CA MET A 48 29.40 13.24 20.19
C MET A 48 29.34 13.11 18.67
N CYS A 49 30.50 13.18 18.00
CA CYS A 49 30.61 12.75 16.62
C CYS A 49 31.89 11.89 16.48
N VAL A 50 31.89 10.71 17.11
CA VAL A 50 32.97 9.72 16.96
C VAL A 50 32.66 8.70 15.86
N GLU A 51 31.46 8.73 15.28
CA GLU A 51 31.16 8.19 13.95
C GLU A 51 30.43 9.27 13.15
N GLY A 52 31.18 10.03 12.35
CA GLY A 52 30.70 10.95 11.31
C GLY A 52 29.64 11.96 11.75
N CYS A 53 29.99 13.25 11.83
CA CYS A 53 28.98 14.30 11.83
C CYS A 53 28.04 14.05 10.64
N LEU A 54 26.77 13.71 10.90
CA LEU A 54 25.79 13.67 9.82
C LEU A 54 25.82 15.04 9.16
N ASP A 55 26.04 15.07 7.85
CA ASP A 55 26.01 16.31 7.10
C ASP A 55 24.70 17.04 7.45
N PRO A 56 24.75 18.33 7.82
CA PRO A 56 23.54 19.06 8.09
C PRO A 56 22.70 19.13 6.81
N ASP A 57 21.39 19.04 6.98
CA ASP A 57 20.43 19.24 5.90
C ASP A 57 20.71 20.62 5.25
N PRO A 58 21.08 20.66 3.95
CA PRO A 58 21.43 21.90 3.28
C PRO A 58 20.22 22.81 3.03
N ALA A 59 19.01 22.25 3.09
CA ALA A 59 17.77 22.93 2.75
C ALA A 59 16.61 22.40 3.62
N PRO A 60 16.60 22.64 4.95
CA PRO A 60 15.67 22.00 5.89
C PRO A 60 14.18 22.31 5.68
N ASN A 61 13.86 23.28 4.83
CA ASN A 61 12.51 23.66 4.45
C ASN A 61 12.10 23.14 3.07
N ALA A 62 12.97 22.40 2.37
CA ALA A 62 12.65 21.78 1.09
C ALA A 62 11.65 20.64 1.28
N ALA A 63 10.94 20.29 0.19
CA ALA A 63 10.00 19.19 0.19
C ALA A 63 10.73 17.84 0.28
N GLY A 64 10.14 16.90 1.00
CA GLY A 64 10.64 15.53 1.14
C GLY A 64 11.73 15.38 2.19
N TYR A 65 12.58 14.37 2.00
CA TYR A 65 13.55 13.94 3.00
C TYR A 65 14.98 14.10 2.50
N TYR A 66 15.81 14.73 3.32
CA TYR A 66 17.26 14.71 3.19
C TYR A 66 17.83 13.50 3.92
N PHE A 67 18.69 12.73 3.24
CA PHE A 67 19.41 11.62 3.83
C PHE A 67 20.90 11.93 3.82
N PRO A 68 21.56 12.07 4.99
CA PRO A 68 22.98 12.38 5.04
C PRO A 68 23.83 11.26 4.45
N GLY A 69 24.95 11.63 3.82
CA GLY A 69 25.88 10.71 3.17
C GLY A 69 25.61 10.49 1.68
N THR A 70 26.42 9.63 1.05
CA THR A 70 26.40 9.39 -0.41
C THR A 70 25.55 8.19 -0.82
N ASN A 71 25.20 7.29 0.11
CA ASN A 71 24.58 6.00 -0.22
C ASN A 71 23.08 6.08 -0.58
N ARG A 72 22.51 7.29 -0.55
CA ARG A 72 21.10 7.57 -0.89
C ARG A 72 20.99 8.69 -1.92
N THR A 73 22.04 8.97 -2.67
CA THR A 73 21.94 9.74 -3.93
C THR A 73 21.65 8.80 -5.09
N PRO A 74 21.26 9.31 -6.27
CA PRO A 74 21.12 8.48 -7.46
C PRO A 74 22.33 7.59 -7.74
N GLU A 75 23.54 8.15 -7.68
CA GLU A 75 24.77 7.40 -7.88
C GLU A 75 25.00 6.37 -6.78
N GLY A 76 24.78 6.76 -5.51
CA GLY A 76 24.92 5.84 -4.38
C GLY A 76 24.00 4.62 -4.46
N CYS A 77 22.81 4.79 -5.04
CA CYS A 77 21.84 3.73 -5.18
C CYS A 77 22.10 2.75 -6.34
N THR A 78 23.14 3.00 -7.14
CA THR A 78 23.65 2.02 -8.12
C THR A 78 24.72 1.10 -7.53
N VAL A 79 25.13 1.35 -6.28
CA VAL A 79 26.15 0.56 -5.58
C VAL A 79 25.48 -0.46 -4.66
N GLY A 80 25.86 -1.73 -4.81
CA GLY A 80 25.40 -2.82 -3.94
C GLY A 80 24.91 -4.03 -4.72
N GLN A 81 24.21 -4.92 -4.02
CA GLN A 81 23.51 -6.03 -4.65
C GLN A 81 22.21 -5.51 -5.26
N ASP A 82 21.96 -5.87 -6.50
CA ASP A 82 20.74 -5.62 -7.26
C ASP A 82 20.22 -7.00 -7.68
N SER A 83 19.24 -7.51 -6.95
CA SER A 83 18.78 -8.89 -7.09
C SER A 83 17.87 -9.09 -8.28
N ASP A 84 17.13 -8.06 -8.70
CA ASP A 84 16.17 -8.09 -9.81
C ASP A 84 16.68 -7.38 -11.08
N GLY A 85 17.93 -6.90 -11.06
CA GLY A 85 18.70 -6.48 -12.22
C GLY A 85 18.18 -5.20 -12.88
N ASP A 86 17.51 -4.34 -12.13
CA ASP A 86 16.88 -3.12 -12.64
C ASP A 86 17.78 -1.86 -12.50
N GLY A 87 18.97 -2.04 -11.92
CA GLY A 87 19.96 -0.99 -11.67
C GLY A 87 19.80 -0.26 -10.35
N LEU A 88 18.81 -0.59 -9.52
CA LEU A 88 18.61 -0.06 -8.17
C LEU A 88 19.05 -1.11 -7.14
N SER A 89 19.94 -0.74 -6.23
CA SER A 89 20.40 -1.72 -5.23
C SER A 89 19.29 -2.08 -4.25
N ASN A 90 19.23 -3.34 -3.82
CA ASN A 90 18.26 -3.89 -2.88
C ASN A 90 18.11 -3.04 -1.60
N GLU A 91 19.22 -2.44 -1.16
CA GLU A 91 19.24 -1.59 0.02
C GLU A 91 18.52 -0.26 -0.23
N CYS A 92 18.73 0.36 -1.39
CA CYS A 92 18.00 1.58 -1.77
C CYS A 92 16.53 1.30 -2.06
N GLU A 93 16.22 0.22 -2.79
CA GLU A 93 14.85 -0.23 -3.02
C GLU A 93 14.07 -0.33 -1.70
N TYR A 94 14.57 -1.14 -0.77
CA TYR A 94 13.92 -1.37 0.52
C TYR A 94 13.84 -0.09 1.36
N PHE A 95 14.93 0.69 1.38
CA PHE A 95 14.97 1.94 2.14
C PHE A 95 13.92 2.93 1.67
N PHE A 96 13.81 3.16 0.35
CA PHE A 96 12.83 4.09 -0.19
C PHE A 96 11.41 3.55 -0.08
N ALA A 97 11.20 2.26 -0.33
CA ALA A 97 9.91 1.62 -0.15
C ALA A 97 9.40 1.77 1.28
N LEU A 98 10.25 1.53 2.29
CA LEU A 98 9.91 1.71 3.69
C LEU A 98 9.65 3.18 4.04
N THR A 99 10.52 4.08 3.59
CA THR A 99 10.47 5.50 3.96
C THR A 99 9.22 6.18 3.39
N PHE A 100 8.89 5.91 2.13
CA PHE A 100 7.77 6.51 1.43
C PHE A 100 6.46 5.71 1.51
N ALA A 101 6.46 4.59 2.25
CA ALA A 101 5.27 3.76 2.48
C ALA A 101 4.06 4.63 2.86
N PRO A 102 2.95 4.62 2.10
CA PRO A 102 1.80 5.45 2.39
C PRO A 102 1.20 5.21 3.78
N LEU A 103 0.67 6.27 4.39
CA LEU A 103 -0.26 6.16 5.51
C LEU A 103 -1.67 5.98 4.95
N MET A 104 -2.26 4.81 5.15
CA MET A 104 -3.56 4.47 4.60
C MET A 104 -4.65 4.73 5.64
N SER A 105 -5.74 5.38 5.21
CA SER A 105 -6.89 5.72 6.06
C SER A 105 -8.09 4.84 5.72
N PHE A 106 -8.50 3.99 6.66
CA PHE A 106 -9.49 2.91 6.50
C PHE A 106 -10.74 3.08 7.37
N GLY A 107 -11.88 2.50 6.98
CA GLY A 107 -13.13 2.64 7.70
C GLY A 107 -13.10 1.86 8.99
N LEU A 108 -13.59 2.44 10.08
CA LEU A 108 -13.79 1.67 11.31
C LEU A 108 -14.83 0.58 11.04
N GLY A 109 -14.39 -0.69 11.17
CA GLY A 109 -15.22 -1.86 10.87
C GLY A 109 -15.02 -2.43 9.47
N ASP A 110 -14.18 -1.80 8.64
CA ASP A 110 -13.79 -2.34 7.34
C ASP A 110 -12.75 -3.46 7.49
N ASP A 111 -12.69 -4.37 6.52
CA ASP A 111 -11.67 -5.42 6.50
C ASP A 111 -10.36 -4.90 5.91
N VAL A 112 -9.51 -4.37 6.78
CA VAL A 112 -8.19 -3.83 6.40
C VAL A 112 -7.10 -4.90 6.34
N SER A 113 -7.47 -6.16 6.55
CA SER A 113 -6.52 -7.27 6.58
C SER A 113 -6.02 -7.58 5.17
N ARG A 114 -4.71 -7.79 5.07
CA ARG A 114 -3.99 -7.74 3.79
C ARG A 114 -2.65 -8.46 3.87
N GLU A 115 -2.03 -8.73 2.72
CA GLU A 115 -0.66 -9.25 2.62
C GLU A 115 0.19 -8.42 1.65
N PRO A 116 0.70 -7.27 2.09
CA PRO A 116 1.32 -6.32 1.17
C PRO A 116 2.59 -6.84 0.52
N HIS A 117 2.73 -6.50 -0.75
CA HIS A 117 3.94 -6.65 -1.55
C HIS A 117 4.29 -5.31 -2.18
N TRP A 118 5.51 -5.20 -2.69
CA TRP A 118 5.99 -3.96 -3.30
C TRP A 118 7.01 -4.23 -4.40
N ALA A 119 7.24 -3.23 -5.24
CA ALA A 119 8.36 -3.17 -6.18
C ALA A 119 8.91 -1.75 -6.19
N ALA A 120 10.20 -1.58 -6.44
CA ALA A 120 10.82 -0.29 -6.67
C ALA A 120 11.70 -0.38 -7.92
N MET A 121 11.87 0.72 -8.63
CA MET A 121 12.79 0.79 -9.76
C MET A 121 13.14 2.22 -10.15
N TRP A 122 14.16 2.39 -10.99
CA TRP A 122 14.40 3.66 -11.67
C TRP A 122 13.26 4.05 -12.62
N SER A 123 12.80 5.30 -12.54
CA SER A 123 11.82 5.92 -13.45
C SER A 123 12.40 7.16 -14.14
N GLY A 124 13.73 7.16 -14.31
CA GLY A 124 14.56 8.26 -14.80
C GLY A 124 15.89 8.33 -14.06
N SER A 125 16.78 9.25 -14.45
CA SER A 125 18.12 9.38 -13.84
C SER A 125 18.10 9.73 -12.35
N ASP A 126 17.08 10.47 -11.92
CA ASP A 126 16.96 11.00 -10.57
C ASP A 126 15.58 10.70 -9.97
N SER A 127 14.90 9.64 -10.45
CA SER A 127 13.55 9.31 -9.99
C SER A 127 13.38 7.82 -9.78
N ILE A 128 12.68 7.44 -8.72
CA ILE A 128 12.36 6.05 -8.41
C ILE A 128 10.84 5.90 -8.39
N ALA A 129 10.32 4.93 -9.14
CA ALA A 129 8.95 4.48 -9.02
C ALA A 129 8.88 3.39 -7.94
N ILE A 130 7.87 3.46 -7.07
CA ILE A 130 7.63 2.50 -6.00
C ILE A 130 6.16 2.11 -6.07
N MET A 131 5.89 0.85 -6.36
CA MET A 131 4.53 0.32 -6.38
C MET A 131 4.28 -0.48 -5.11
N TYR A 132 3.19 -0.16 -4.44
CA TYR A 132 2.67 -0.86 -3.28
C TYR A 132 1.41 -1.62 -3.70
N MET A 133 1.35 -2.90 -3.37
CA MET A 133 0.25 -3.80 -3.66
C MET A 133 -0.26 -4.36 -2.33
N PRO A 134 -1.25 -3.71 -1.69
CA PRO A 134 -1.76 -4.14 -0.39
C PRO A 134 -2.22 -5.60 -0.38
N ALA A 135 -2.80 -6.10 -1.48
CA ALA A 135 -3.34 -7.45 -1.59
C ALA A 135 -4.32 -7.78 -0.44
N TYR A 136 -5.45 -7.07 -0.41
CA TYR A 136 -6.49 -7.25 0.59
C TYR A 136 -7.09 -8.65 0.54
N TYR A 137 -7.40 -9.18 1.72
CA TYR A 137 -8.11 -10.44 1.85
C TYR A 137 -9.50 -10.39 1.27
N GLN A 138 -10.16 -9.25 1.47
CA GLN A 138 -11.49 -9.03 1.01
C GLN A 138 -11.61 -7.64 0.40
N ASP A 139 -12.08 -7.61 -0.84
CA ASP A 139 -12.57 -6.41 -1.50
C ASP A 139 -13.98 -6.73 -1.98
N HIS A 140 -14.95 -6.05 -1.38
CA HIS A 140 -16.37 -6.36 -1.54
C HIS A 140 -17.03 -5.61 -2.69
N GLY A 141 -16.34 -4.71 -3.39
CA GLY A 141 -17.03 -3.72 -4.23
C GLY A 141 -18.00 -2.86 -3.39
N SER A 142 -18.79 -1.97 -3.99
CA SER A 142 -19.75 -1.16 -3.21
C SER A 142 -20.85 -2.05 -2.63
N PRO A 143 -21.09 -2.05 -1.31
CA PRO A 143 -22.35 -2.56 -0.77
C PRO A 143 -23.43 -1.48 -0.95
N SER A 144 -23.85 -1.21 -2.19
CA SER A 144 -25.08 -0.44 -2.37
C SER A 144 -26.28 -1.32 -2.02
N ILE A 145 -27.24 -0.77 -1.26
CA ILE A 145 -28.44 -1.46 -0.76
C ILE A 145 -29.37 -2.01 -1.86
N PHE A 146 -29.03 -1.81 -3.13
CA PHE A 146 -29.72 -2.36 -4.29
C PHE A 146 -29.14 -3.71 -4.77
N CYS A 147 -28.08 -4.23 -4.16
CA CYS A 147 -27.44 -5.48 -4.58
C CYS A 147 -28.19 -6.77 -4.15
N ALA A 148 -29.37 -6.66 -3.54
CA ALA A 148 -30.26 -7.79 -3.30
C ALA A 148 -31.13 -8.08 -4.55
N GLY A 149 -30.54 -8.67 -5.59
CA GLY A 149 -31.29 -9.30 -6.68
C GLY A 149 -30.82 -9.04 -8.11
N PHE A 150 -29.92 -8.07 -8.34
CA PHE A 150 -29.38 -7.77 -9.68
C PHE A 150 -27.91 -7.34 -9.60
N GLY A 151 -26.98 -8.30 -9.67
CA GLY A 151 -25.57 -8.07 -9.97
C GLY A 151 -24.75 -7.40 -8.86
N CYS A 152 -23.66 -8.04 -8.46
CA CYS A 152 -22.62 -7.40 -7.64
C CYS A 152 -21.94 -6.26 -8.41
N ASP A 153 -21.23 -5.38 -7.69
CA ASP A 153 -20.42 -4.32 -8.29
C ASP A 153 -19.35 -4.96 -9.20
N PRO A 154 -19.18 -4.49 -10.45
CA PRO A 154 -18.21 -5.05 -11.39
C PRO A 154 -16.73 -4.91 -10.97
N HIS A 155 -16.44 -4.28 -9.82
CA HIS A 155 -15.09 -4.02 -9.31
C HIS A 155 -14.71 -4.88 -8.10
N ASN A 156 -15.46 -5.96 -7.81
CA ASN A 156 -15.11 -6.84 -6.70
C ASN A 156 -13.75 -7.49 -6.95
N GLY A 157 -12.73 -7.10 -6.19
CA GLY A 157 -11.43 -7.74 -6.21
C GLY A 157 -10.43 -7.15 -7.20
N ASP A 158 -10.68 -5.94 -7.69
CA ASP A 158 -9.73 -5.26 -8.57
C ASP A 158 -8.33 -5.17 -7.92
N PRO A 159 -7.25 -5.16 -8.71
CA PRO A 159 -5.91 -4.94 -8.17
C PRO A 159 -5.83 -3.57 -7.52
N GLU A 160 -5.81 -3.59 -6.19
CA GLU A 160 -5.59 -2.40 -5.39
C GLU A 160 -4.11 -2.06 -5.34
N TYR A 161 -3.75 -0.84 -5.72
CA TYR A 161 -2.36 -0.40 -5.80
C TYR A 161 -2.18 1.08 -5.50
N ILE A 162 -0.96 1.40 -5.07
CA ILE A 162 -0.46 2.77 -4.93
C ILE A 162 0.92 2.81 -5.57
N LEU A 163 1.07 3.54 -6.67
CA LEU A 163 2.37 3.81 -7.28
C LEU A 163 2.80 5.23 -6.93
N LEU A 164 3.97 5.38 -6.32
CA LEU A 164 4.61 6.66 -6.05
C LEU A 164 5.81 6.83 -6.97
N VAL A 165 6.00 8.02 -7.53
CA VAL A 165 7.25 8.40 -8.16
C VAL A 165 7.92 9.45 -7.30
N ILE A 166 9.03 9.08 -6.67
CA ILE A 166 9.89 10.00 -5.93
C ILE A 166 10.99 10.54 -6.83
N HIS A 167 11.44 11.75 -6.55
CA HIS A 167 12.49 12.43 -7.31
C HIS A 167 13.52 13.02 -6.37
N HIS A 168 14.80 12.87 -6.71
CA HIS A 168 15.91 13.50 -6.05
C HIS A 168 16.19 14.88 -6.66
N ASP A 169 16.00 15.91 -5.85
CA ASP A 169 16.35 17.28 -6.21
C ASP A 169 17.84 17.50 -5.86
N GLN A 170 18.68 17.73 -6.87
CA GLN A 170 20.14 17.81 -6.69
C GLN A 170 20.58 19.05 -5.89
N ASP A 171 19.83 20.16 -5.99
CA ASP A 171 20.18 21.41 -5.31
C ASP A 171 19.90 21.31 -3.81
N THR A 172 18.76 20.74 -3.46
CA THR A 172 18.34 20.54 -2.06
C THR A 172 18.83 19.22 -1.48
N ARG A 173 19.26 18.27 -2.31
CA ARG A 173 19.60 16.87 -1.95
C ARG A 173 18.45 16.11 -1.28
N HIS A 174 17.20 16.46 -1.59
CA HIS A 174 16.03 15.82 -1.02
C HIS A 174 15.37 14.86 -1.99
N TRP A 175 14.87 13.74 -1.47
CA TRP A 175 13.91 12.91 -2.17
C TRP A 175 12.50 13.33 -1.83
N SER A 176 11.67 13.58 -2.83
CA SER A 176 10.26 13.92 -2.62
C SER A 176 9.34 13.21 -3.60
N VAL A 177 8.16 12.81 -3.15
CA VAL A 177 7.08 12.32 -4.03
C VAL A 177 6.69 13.44 -5.00
N LYS A 178 6.74 13.16 -6.31
CA LYS A 178 6.37 14.12 -7.37
C LYS A 178 5.14 13.72 -8.15
N ARG A 179 4.83 12.42 -8.20
CA ARG A 179 3.66 11.87 -8.91
C ARG A 179 3.15 10.65 -8.16
N ALA A 180 1.87 10.35 -8.32
CA ALA A 180 1.31 9.09 -7.87
C ALA A 180 0.18 8.61 -8.78
N TYR A 181 -0.01 7.30 -8.78
CA TYR A 181 -1.10 6.60 -9.44
C TYR A 181 -1.77 5.73 -8.40
N LEU A 182 -3.08 5.72 -8.38
CA LEU A 182 -3.87 5.00 -7.39
C LEU A 182 -4.89 4.15 -8.11
N SER A 183 -5.22 3.01 -7.53
CA SER A 183 -6.17 2.04 -8.07
C SER A 183 -7.57 2.58 -8.36
N ALA A 184 -7.99 3.69 -7.75
CA ALA A 184 -9.27 4.29 -8.06
C ALA A 184 -9.34 4.73 -9.53
N HIS A 185 -10.07 3.95 -10.34
CA HIS A 185 -10.43 4.21 -11.73
C HIS A 185 -9.25 4.40 -12.71
N ASP A 186 -8.05 3.90 -12.41
CA ASP A 186 -6.85 4.01 -13.27
C ASP A 186 -6.47 5.47 -13.64
N TRP A 187 -6.83 6.42 -12.77
CA TRP A 187 -6.63 7.83 -13.05
C TRP A 187 -5.29 8.34 -12.53
N HIS A 188 -4.64 9.13 -13.39
CA HIS A 188 -3.45 9.88 -13.02
C HIS A 188 -3.83 10.91 -11.95
N VAL A 189 -3.19 10.87 -10.78
CA VAL A 189 -3.30 11.93 -9.79
C VAL A 189 -2.02 12.78 -9.88
N PRO A 190 -2.03 13.86 -10.67
CA PRO A 190 -0.90 14.76 -10.71
C PRO A 190 -0.70 15.40 -9.35
N MET A 191 0.45 15.13 -8.75
CA MET A 191 0.79 15.70 -7.47
C MET A 191 1.32 17.10 -7.67
N VAL A 192 0.56 18.06 -7.16
CA VAL A 192 0.99 19.44 -7.08
C VAL A 192 1.99 19.55 -5.92
N THR A 193 3.26 19.22 -6.19
CA THR A 193 4.38 19.47 -5.26
C THR A 193 5.05 20.83 -5.46
N ALA A 194 4.48 21.65 -6.36
CA ALA A 194 4.88 23.02 -6.61
C ALA A 194 3.62 23.91 -6.52
N PRO A 195 3.73 25.21 -6.23
CA PRO A 195 2.61 26.13 -6.45
C PRO A 195 2.05 25.95 -7.88
N SER A 196 0.75 26.16 -8.04
CA SER A 196 -0.18 25.80 -9.13
C SER A 196 0.23 25.91 -10.61
N ASP A 197 1.47 26.24 -10.95
CA ASP A 197 1.84 26.84 -12.23
C ASP A 197 2.72 25.92 -13.12
N SER A 198 3.00 24.69 -12.70
CA SER A 198 3.77 23.70 -13.51
C SER A 198 2.99 22.43 -13.88
N THR A 199 1.67 22.44 -13.72
CA THR A 199 0.81 21.29 -14.05
C THR A 199 0.89 20.98 -15.56
N PRO A 200 1.39 19.81 -15.99
CA PRO A 200 1.46 19.46 -17.41
C PRO A 200 0.08 19.58 -18.09
N SER A 201 0.03 20.22 -19.26
CA SER A 201 -1.20 20.40 -20.04
C SER A 201 -1.91 19.11 -20.50
N SER A 202 -1.30 17.94 -20.26
CA SER A 202 -1.88 16.62 -20.48
C SER A 202 -2.84 16.16 -19.38
N ILE A 203 -2.93 16.90 -18.28
CA ILE A 203 -3.81 16.64 -17.15
C ILE A 203 -5.22 17.13 -17.50
N GLY A 204 -6.21 16.24 -17.43
CA GLY A 204 -7.58 16.54 -17.81
C GLY A 204 -8.16 17.72 -17.01
N LEU A 205 -9.00 18.53 -17.66
CA LEU A 205 -9.73 19.63 -17.01
C LEU A 205 -10.48 19.10 -15.78
N GLY A 206 -10.08 19.54 -14.57
CA GLY A 206 -10.64 19.10 -13.28
C GLY A 206 -9.64 18.46 -12.31
N GLN A 207 -8.42 18.15 -12.77
CA GLN A 207 -7.37 17.51 -11.96
C GLN A 207 -6.33 18.49 -11.39
N ASN A 208 -6.46 19.81 -11.66
CA ASN A 208 -5.63 20.83 -11.05
C ASN A 208 -6.01 21.01 -9.57
N GLY A 209 -5.08 20.70 -8.65
CA GLY A 209 -5.21 21.05 -7.22
C GLY A 209 -5.64 19.93 -6.27
N VAL A 210 -5.63 18.67 -6.69
CA VAL A 210 -5.84 17.52 -5.78
C VAL A 210 -4.48 17.00 -5.33
N GLY A 211 -4.01 17.44 -4.16
CA GLY A 211 -2.79 16.94 -3.52
C GLY A 211 -3.09 15.93 -2.40
N PHE A 212 -2.14 15.04 -2.10
CA PHE A 212 -2.21 14.25 -0.88
C PHE A 212 -2.07 15.15 0.36
N GLY A 213 -2.62 14.67 1.47
CA GLY A 213 -2.10 15.07 2.77
C GLY A 213 -0.74 14.42 3.02
N TYR A 214 0.20 15.15 3.62
CA TYR A 214 1.47 14.60 4.09
C TYR A 214 1.49 14.66 5.61
N PRO A 215 1.40 13.52 6.32
CA PRO A 215 1.27 13.51 7.78
C PRO A 215 2.45 14.14 8.52
N ASP A 216 3.63 14.14 7.89
CA ASP A 216 4.88 14.63 8.46
C ASP A 216 5.38 15.88 7.72
N ARG A 217 5.78 15.72 6.45
CA ARG A 217 6.36 16.80 5.64
C ARG A 217 5.87 16.75 4.20
N VAL A 218 5.62 17.92 3.60
CA VAL A 218 5.25 18.05 2.17
C VAL A 218 6.26 17.31 1.30
N GLY A 219 5.77 16.46 0.40
CA GLY A 219 6.62 15.63 -0.48
C GLY A 219 7.23 14.40 0.20
N GLY A 220 6.99 14.17 1.49
CA GLY A 220 7.34 12.93 2.19
C GLY A 220 6.40 11.78 1.84
N TYR A 221 6.18 10.83 2.77
CA TYR A 221 5.19 9.77 2.54
C TYR A 221 3.77 10.36 2.51
N PRO A 222 2.94 9.95 1.53
CA PRO A 222 1.60 10.49 1.39
C PRO A 222 0.62 9.76 2.32
N LYS A 223 -0.50 10.44 2.61
CA LYS A 223 -1.70 9.81 3.16
C LYS A 223 -2.67 9.46 2.03
N THR A 224 -3.11 8.21 1.97
CA THR A 224 -4.19 7.77 1.08
C THR A 224 -5.48 7.54 1.85
N HIS A 225 -6.60 7.64 1.15
CA HIS A 225 -7.92 7.35 1.67
C HIS A 225 -8.47 6.14 0.94
N VAL A 226 -8.75 5.10 1.70
CA VAL A 226 -9.22 3.82 1.19
C VAL A 226 -10.74 3.85 1.20
N SER A 227 -11.38 3.63 0.05
CA SER A 227 -12.83 3.59 -0.02
C SER A 227 -13.40 2.45 0.80
N ASP A 228 -14.49 2.72 1.50
CA ASP A 228 -15.17 1.78 2.38
C ASP A 228 -15.61 0.54 1.61
N SER A 229 -15.18 -0.63 2.09
CA SER A 229 -15.49 -1.98 1.58
C SER A 229 -14.95 -2.32 0.18
N LYS A 230 -14.66 -1.32 -0.64
CA LYS A 230 -14.05 -1.43 -1.97
C LYS A 230 -12.54 -1.41 -1.99
N HIS A 231 -11.96 -0.78 -0.98
CA HIS A 231 -10.53 -0.63 -0.85
C HIS A 231 -9.75 0.14 -1.95
N ALA A 232 -10.43 0.72 -2.94
CA ALA A 232 -9.89 1.71 -3.88
C ALA A 232 -9.17 2.87 -3.17
N ASN A 233 -8.02 3.27 -3.72
CA ASN A 233 -7.16 4.27 -3.09
C ASN A 233 -7.36 5.67 -3.67
N TYR A 234 -7.52 6.66 -2.78
CA TYR A 234 -7.79 8.05 -3.15
C TYR A 234 -6.82 9.03 -2.48
N PRO A 235 -6.57 10.20 -3.10
CA PRO A 235 -5.63 11.16 -2.53
C PRO A 235 -6.17 11.97 -1.36
N THR A 236 -7.49 12.17 -1.33
CA THR A 236 -8.16 12.85 -0.22
C THR A 236 -9.51 12.22 0.04
N LYS A 237 -9.99 12.32 1.28
CA LYS A 237 -11.35 11.94 1.65
C LYS A 237 -12.40 12.61 0.75
N SER A 238 -12.25 13.92 0.53
CA SER A 238 -13.20 14.69 -0.28
C SER A 238 -13.26 14.17 -1.72
N TYR A 239 -12.11 13.82 -2.30
CA TYR A 239 -12.05 13.30 -3.65
C TYR A 239 -12.73 11.93 -3.75
N CYS A 240 -12.45 11.02 -2.81
CA CYS A 240 -13.17 9.75 -2.67
C CYS A 240 -14.70 9.96 -2.65
N ASP A 241 -15.20 10.77 -1.71
CA ASP A 241 -16.65 11.00 -1.52
C ASP A 241 -17.33 11.68 -2.73
N SER A 242 -16.58 12.45 -3.55
CA SER A 242 -17.16 13.27 -4.63
C SER A 242 -16.93 12.73 -6.04
N HIS A 243 -15.92 11.89 -6.24
CA HIS A 243 -15.50 11.41 -7.56
C HIS A 243 -15.63 9.89 -7.72
N GLY A 244 -15.79 9.12 -6.64
CA GLY A 244 -16.09 7.68 -6.73
C GLY A 244 -17.48 7.34 -7.27
N ALA A 245 -18.25 8.34 -7.73
CA ALA A 245 -19.64 8.22 -8.18
C ALA A 245 -19.84 8.45 -9.68
N ARG A 246 -18.76 8.69 -10.46
CA ARG A 246 -18.88 9.13 -11.86
C ARG A 246 -18.59 8.00 -12.85
N ALA A 247 -19.64 7.36 -13.36
CA ALA A 247 -19.58 6.78 -14.68
C ALA A 247 -19.50 7.93 -15.72
N PRO A 248 -18.41 8.07 -16.51
CA PRO A 248 -18.19 9.24 -17.36
C PRO A 248 -19.22 9.40 -18.50
N TYR A 249 -20.09 8.42 -18.74
CA TYR A 249 -20.95 8.39 -19.93
C TYR A 249 -22.47 8.50 -19.69
N THR A 250 -22.96 8.38 -18.47
CA THR A 250 -24.43 8.30 -18.23
C THR A 250 -24.97 9.28 -17.20
N GLY A 251 -24.13 9.91 -16.38
CA GLY A 251 -24.58 10.86 -15.36
C GLY A 251 -25.47 10.25 -14.26
N ILE A 252 -25.60 8.92 -14.22
CA ILE A 252 -26.33 8.20 -13.19
C ILE A 252 -25.31 7.77 -12.12
N ILE A 253 -25.50 8.27 -10.89
CA ILE A 253 -24.77 7.84 -9.70
C ILE A 253 -25.32 6.46 -9.33
N THR A 254 -24.63 5.37 -9.70
CA THR A 254 -25.10 4.00 -9.38
C THR A 254 -24.32 3.32 -8.26
N SER A 255 -23.11 3.78 -7.95
CA SER A 255 -22.35 3.37 -6.77
C SER A 255 -21.30 4.44 -6.48
N SER A 256 -21.42 5.16 -5.37
CA SER A 256 -20.41 6.13 -4.94
C SER A 256 -19.43 5.46 -4.00
N ASP A 257 -18.13 5.55 -4.27
CA ASP A 257 -17.14 5.24 -3.23
C ASP A 257 -17.31 6.21 -2.07
N GLN A 258 -17.20 5.69 -0.85
CA GLN A 258 -17.38 6.46 0.36
C GLN A 258 -16.10 6.37 1.18
N CYS A 259 -15.68 7.51 1.73
CA CYS A 259 -14.62 7.60 2.72
C CYS A 259 -15.12 8.38 3.94
N SER A 260 -16.44 8.46 4.13
CA SER A 260 -17.10 9.27 5.15
C SER A 260 -17.19 8.65 6.53
N ASN A 261 -17.02 7.33 6.64
CA ASN A 261 -17.04 6.65 7.92
C ASN A 261 -15.88 7.10 8.83
N PRO A 262 -16.00 6.97 10.16
CA PRO A 262 -14.87 7.16 11.07
C PRO A 262 -13.66 6.36 10.61
N ARG A 263 -12.44 6.89 10.78
CA ARG A 263 -11.23 6.30 10.19
C ARG A 263 -10.27 5.73 11.23
N ALA A 264 -9.64 4.61 10.90
CA ALA A 264 -8.35 4.19 11.43
C ALA A 264 -7.23 4.50 10.43
N GLU A 265 -5.99 4.57 10.89
CA GLU A 265 -4.83 4.84 10.05
C GLU A 265 -3.72 3.83 10.32
N SER A 266 -3.08 3.35 9.27
CA SER A 266 -1.97 2.40 9.34
C SER A 266 -1.04 2.61 8.15
N ARG A 267 0.27 2.57 8.39
CA ARG A 267 1.28 2.56 7.33
C ARG A 267 1.23 1.20 6.62
N ILE A 268 1.38 1.20 5.30
CA ILE A 268 1.56 -0.08 4.60
C ILE A 268 2.85 -0.76 5.07
N GLU A 269 2.76 -2.05 5.35
CA GLU A 269 3.88 -2.87 5.79
C GLU A 269 4.84 -3.13 4.63
N VAL A 270 6.13 -2.89 4.85
CA VAL A 270 7.18 -3.13 3.85
C VAL A 270 8.19 -4.09 4.46
N GLY A 271 8.25 -5.31 3.92
CA GLY A 271 9.22 -6.33 4.29
C GLY A 271 10.27 -6.52 3.21
N PHE A 272 11.53 -6.78 3.59
CA PHE A 272 12.61 -7.02 2.62
C PHE A 272 12.31 -8.21 1.69
N THR A 273 11.67 -9.27 2.22
CA THR A 273 11.29 -10.46 1.44
C THR A 273 9.94 -10.31 0.72
N LYS A 274 9.43 -9.08 0.58
CA LYS A 274 8.16 -8.76 -0.08
C LYS A 274 8.34 -7.95 -1.37
N ASN A 275 9.58 -7.72 -1.78
CA ASN A 275 9.89 -7.16 -3.10
C ASN A 275 9.55 -8.19 -4.18
N VAL A 276 8.68 -7.84 -5.12
CA VAL A 276 8.32 -8.70 -6.26
C VAL A 276 9.33 -8.63 -7.40
N GLY A 277 10.27 -7.69 -7.34
CA GLY A 277 11.34 -7.48 -8.30
C GLY A 277 10.89 -6.69 -9.53
N SER A 278 11.49 -7.04 -10.68
CA SER A 278 11.26 -6.43 -11.99
C SER A 278 10.67 -7.44 -12.98
N ASP A 279 10.16 -6.98 -14.13
CA ASP A 279 9.62 -7.90 -15.16
C ASP A 279 10.72 -8.82 -15.73
N SER A 280 11.95 -8.29 -15.84
CA SER A 280 13.13 -9.03 -16.30
C SER A 280 13.61 -10.07 -15.30
N ASN A 281 13.41 -9.84 -14.00
CA ASN A 281 13.80 -10.78 -12.96
C ASN A 281 12.83 -10.71 -11.77
N ARG A 282 11.80 -11.53 -11.87
CA ARG A 282 10.69 -11.59 -10.94
C ARG A 282 11.11 -12.34 -9.68
N LEU A 283 11.37 -11.62 -8.60
CA LEU A 283 11.74 -12.22 -7.30
C LEU A 283 10.56 -12.97 -6.69
N ILE A 284 9.35 -12.46 -6.91
CA ILE A 284 8.09 -13.10 -6.49
C ILE A 284 7.12 -13.02 -7.66
N ASP A 285 6.78 -14.17 -8.23
CA ASP A 285 5.76 -14.23 -9.29
C ASP A 285 4.37 -14.47 -8.69
N CYS A 286 4.22 -15.54 -7.91
CA CYS A 286 2.99 -15.86 -7.21
C CYS A 286 3.23 -16.32 -5.77
N VAL A 287 2.30 -16.01 -4.87
CA VAL A 287 2.32 -16.38 -3.46
C VAL A 287 1.00 -16.99 -3.03
N THR A 288 1.03 -18.00 -2.17
CA THR A 288 -0.16 -18.43 -1.42
C THR A 288 -0.32 -17.57 -0.18
N SER A 289 -1.56 -17.39 0.28
CA SER A 289 -1.81 -16.63 1.51
C SER A 289 -1.03 -17.25 2.66
N SER A 290 -0.48 -16.41 3.54
CA SER A 290 0.19 -16.85 4.76
C SER A 290 -0.71 -16.84 5.99
N ASN A 291 -1.95 -16.33 5.90
CA ASN A 291 -2.91 -16.28 7.01
C ASN A 291 -3.73 -17.58 7.11
N PRO A 292 -3.46 -18.44 8.11
CA PRO A 292 -4.16 -19.72 8.26
C PRO A 292 -5.65 -19.59 8.59
N PHE A 293 -6.10 -18.39 8.97
CA PHE A 293 -7.50 -18.11 9.29
C PHE A 293 -8.31 -17.61 8.09
N HIS A 294 -7.66 -17.29 6.97
CA HIS A 294 -8.36 -16.84 5.76
C HIS A 294 -8.73 -18.04 4.86
N PRO A 295 -9.93 -18.10 4.26
CA PRO A 295 -10.33 -19.19 3.36
C PRO A 295 -9.33 -19.45 2.22
N ALA A 296 -8.73 -18.40 1.68
CA ALA A 296 -7.71 -18.47 0.63
C ALA A 296 -6.53 -19.38 0.98
N TYR A 297 -6.08 -19.37 2.25
CA TYR A 297 -5.02 -20.24 2.73
C TYR A 297 -5.41 -21.71 2.60
N SER A 298 -6.57 -22.08 3.14
CA SER A 298 -7.06 -23.46 3.09
C SER A 298 -7.37 -23.95 1.67
N ALA A 299 -7.81 -23.04 0.80
CA ALA A 299 -8.07 -23.31 -0.61
C ALA A 299 -6.79 -23.28 -1.47
N GLN A 300 -5.62 -22.96 -0.87
CA GLN A 300 -4.34 -22.78 -1.56
C GLN A 300 -4.44 -21.80 -2.74
N GLN A 301 -5.24 -20.74 -2.58
CA GLN A 301 -5.35 -19.71 -3.60
C GLN A 301 -4.05 -18.92 -3.67
N THR A 302 -3.67 -18.59 -4.90
CA THR A 302 -2.41 -17.90 -5.20
C THR A 302 -2.70 -16.51 -5.73
N GLU A 303 -2.00 -15.55 -5.16
CA GLU A 303 -1.85 -14.21 -5.72
C GLU A 303 -0.71 -14.17 -6.72
N CYS A 304 -0.87 -13.53 -7.87
CA CYS A 304 0.18 -13.44 -8.88
C CYS A 304 0.41 -11.98 -9.31
N PHE A 305 1.67 -11.54 -9.24
CA PHE A 305 2.05 -10.16 -9.50
C PHE A 305 2.45 -9.93 -10.96
N TRP A 306 3.10 -10.90 -11.62
CA TRP A 306 3.63 -10.70 -12.97
C TRP A 306 2.91 -11.50 -14.07
N ALA A 307 2.19 -12.55 -13.69
CA ALA A 307 1.48 -13.44 -14.61
C ALA A 307 0.40 -12.69 -15.42
N ALA A 308 0.66 -12.46 -16.70
CA ALA A 308 -0.21 -11.69 -17.60
C ALA A 308 -1.61 -12.29 -17.85
N ASN A 309 -1.83 -13.55 -17.47
CA ASN A 309 -3.08 -14.27 -17.71
C ASN A 309 -3.82 -14.67 -16.43
N ARG A 310 -3.39 -14.19 -15.26
CA ARG A 310 -4.08 -14.45 -13.99
C ARG A 310 -4.68 -13.17 -13.45
N LYS A 311 -5.98 -13.03 -13.71
CA LYS A 311 -6.84 -11.96 -13.16
C LYS A 311 -6.89 -12.07 -11.64
N PHE A 312 -6.67 -10.95 -10.97
CA PHE A 312 -6.80 -10.81 -9.52
C PHE A 312 -8.24 -10.43 -9.18
N PHE A 313 -8.80 -11.03 -8.12
CA PHE A 313 -10.11 -10.72 -7.57
C PHE A 313 -10.04 -10.64 -6.03
N GLY A 314 -9.00 -10.00 -5.48
CA GLY A 314 -8.62 -10.21 -4.08
C GLY A 314 -7.98 -11.58 -3.89
N TRP A 315 -7.80 -12.00 -2.64
CA TRP A 315 -7.47 -13.40 -2.30
C TRP A 315 -8.61 -14.39 -2.62
N PHE A 316 -9.56 -14.03 -3.49
CA PHE A 316 -10.58 -14.88 -4.07
C PHE A 316 -10.35 -14.94 -5.59
N VAL A 317 -10.50 -16.11 -6.20
CA VAL A 317 -10.40 -16.25 -7.68
C VAL A 317 -11.81 -16.34 -8.26
N PHE A 318 -12.20 -15.39 -9.10
CA PHE A 318 -13.34 -15.55 -10.01
C PHE A 318 -12.86 -16.06 -11.37
N GLU A 319 -13.37 -17.22 -11.78
CA GLU A 319 -13.13 -17.78 -13.11
C GLU A 319 -14.06 -17.13 -14.15
N ASP A 320 -13.98 -15.80 -14.32
CA ASP A 320 -14.60 -15.12 -15.46
C ASP A 320 -13.54 -14.72 -16.50
N PRO A 321 -13.35 -15.54 -17.56
CA PRO A 321 -12.39 -15.24 -18.62
C PRO A 321 -12.77 -13.99 -19.43
N ASP A 322 -14.01 -13.53 -19.36
CA ASP A 322 -14.53 -12.40 -20.15
C ASP A 322 -14.60 -11.07 -19.36
N SER A 323 -14.34 -11.07 -18.05
CA SER A 323 -14.34 -9.84 -17.24
C SER A 323 -13.14 -8.93 -17.59
N PRO A 324 -13.32 -7.64 -17.91
CA PRO A 324 -12.27 -6.71 -18.37
C PRO A 324 -11.38 -6.15 -17.24
N VAL A 325 -11.09 -6.93 -16.20
CA VAL A 325 -10.27 -6.49 -15.06
C VAL A 325 -8.77 -6.53 -15.35
N SER A 326 -8.08 -5.47 -14.92
CA SER A 326 -6.62 -5.32 -15.00
C SER A 326 -5.91 -6.33 -14.09
N VAL A 327 -4.69 -6.74 -14.47
CA VAL A 327 -3.79 -7.56 -13.63
C VAL A 327 -2.64 -6.70 -13.12
N TYR A 328 -2.12 -6.99 -11.92
CA TYR A 328 -0.93 -6.30 -11.39
C TYR A 328 0.21 -6.28 -12.41
N GLY A 329 0.40 -7.38 -13.15
CA GLY A 329 1.46 -7.46 -14.15
C GLY A 329 1.29 -6.47 -15.29
N ASP A 330 0.06 -6.18 -15.69
CA ASP A 330 -0.22 -5.18 -16.72
C ASP A 330 -0.03 -3.77 -16.15
N ILE A 331 -0.45 -3.52 -14.90
CA ILE A 331 -0.22 -2.23 -14.23
C ILE A 331 1.29 -1.96 -14.04
N LEU A 332 2.03 -2.98 -13.57
CA LEU A 332 3.48 -2.94 -13.44
C LEU A 332 4.11 -2.65 -14.82
N ARG A 333 3.71 -3.37 -15.87
CA ARG A 333 4.21 -3.10 -17.23
C ARG A 333 3.83 -1.69 -17.71
N ASP A 334 2.59 -1.25 -17.60
CA ASP A 334 2.13 0.01 -18.16
C ASP A 334 2.81 1.24 -17.52
N HIS A 335 3.22 1.13 -16.26
CA HIS A 335 3.93 2.19 -15.55
C HIS A 335 5.46 2.14 -15.69
N GLN A 336 5.94 1.56 -16.78
CA GLN A 336 7.37 1.52 -17.11
C GLN A 336 8.21 0.71 -16.11
N PHE A 337 7.67 -0.38 -15.54
CA PHE A 337 8.51 -1.54 -15.15
C PHE A 337 9.08 -2.29 -16.35
N TRP A 338 9.51 -1.51 -17.33
CA TRP A 338 10.29 -1.90 -18.50
C TRP A 338 11.65 -1.22 -18.36
N GLY A 339 12.72 -1.99 -18.43
CA GLY A 339 14.06 -1.45 -18.61
C GLY A 339 14.11 -0.61 -19.88
N ALA A 340 14.03 0.71 -19.73
CA ALA A 340 14.51 1.64 -20.74
C ALA A 340 16.02 1.76 -20.55
N LEU A 341 16.75 0.84 -21.20
CA LEU A 341 18.15 1.01 -21.56
C LEU A 341 18.32 2.16 -22.55
#